data_AF-A0A2V7P0W4-F1
#
_entry.id   AF-A0A2V7P0W4-F1
#
_cell.length_a   1.000
_cell.length_b   1.000
_cell.length_c   1.000
_cell.angle_alpha   90.00
_cell.angle_beta   90.00
_cell.angle_gamma   90.00
#
_symmetry.space_group_name_H-M   'P 1'
#
loop_
_entity.id
_entity.type
_entity.pdbx_description
1 polymer ?
#
loop_
_entity_poly.entity_id
_entity_poly.type
_entity_poly.pdbx_seq_one_letter_code
_entity_poly.pdbx_strand_id
1 'polypeptide(L)'
;MQAEERGVYPALSLAGKRDFLRRFWAPRDPTPGTSKNEAEETFNARIAVVNRKFRESGTSDVPGWRTDRGRIYLEYGPPDITLGRRGPGVAVPFDLWKYTRGKMRKYCFVDLTGFGNYVLVYSNDPAEPSRPDWSVLVGDEYAEDVLRF
;
A
#
# COMPACT_ATOMS: atom_id res chain seq x y z
N MET A 1 13.31 1.98 4.14
CA MET A 1 13.86 0.60 4.21
C MET A 1 15.23 0.62 3.54
N GLN A 2 16.30 0.15 4.19
CA GLN A 2 17.64 0.11 3.56
C GLN A 2 17.67 -0.99 2.49
N ALA A 3 18.41 -0.81 1.40
CA ALA A 3 18.39 -1.71 0.24
C ALA A 3 18.96 -3.12 0.53
N GLU A 4 19.84 -3.27 1.52
CA GLU A 4 20.49 -4.54 1.90
C GLU A 4 19.56 -5.53 2.64
N GLU A 5 18.39 -5.10 3.10
CA GLU A 5 17.50 -5.91 3.95
C GLU A 5 16.51 -6.78 3.16
N ARG A 6 16.35 -6.56 1.84
CA ARG A 6 15.22 -7.09 1.06
C ARG A 6 15.31 -8.59 0.71
N GLY A 7 16.51 -9.18 0.73
CA GLY A 7 16.72 -10.58 0.29
C GLY A 7 16.99 -11.59 1.42
N VAL A 8 17.43 -11.13 2.59
CA VAL A 8 17.96 -12.02 3.64
C VAL A 8 16.84 -12.59 4.51
N TYR A 9 15.83 -11.79 4.84
CA TYR A 9 14.79 -12.15 5.80
C TYR A 9 14.02 -13.45 5.48
N PRO A 10 13.57 -13.72 4.24
CA PRO A 10 12.82 -14.94 3.93
C PRO A 10 13.60 -16.22 4.22
N ALA A 11 14.93 -16.18 4.00
CA ALA A 11 15.86 -17.30 4.13
C ALA A 11 16.33 -17.56 5.58
N LEU A 12 16.01 -16.67 6.53
CA LEU A 12 16.40 -16.83 7.93
C LEU A 12 15.59 -17.94 8.63
N SER A 13 16.25 -18.63 9.58
CA SER A 13 15.57 -19.51 10.54
C SER A 13 14.56 -18.73 11.40
N LEU A 14 13.68 -19.42 12.12
CA LEU A 14 12.73 -18.75 13.02
C LEU A 14 13.46 -17.87 14.07
N ALA A 15 14.56 -18.37 14.64
CA ALA A 15 15.40 -17.60 15.54
C ALA A 15 16.02 -16.39 14.83
N GLY A 16 16.55 -16.58 13.61
CA GLY A 16 17.11 -15.49 12.81
C GLY A 16 16.08 -14.41 12.45
N LYS A 17 14.85 -14.78 12.10
CA LYS A 17 13.75 -13.83 11.83
C LYS A 17 13.40 -13.02 13.07
N ARG A 18 13.34 -13.65 14.24
CA ARG A 18 13.09 -12.95 15.52
C ARG A 18 14.19 -11.95 15.84
N ASP A 19 15.45 -12.35 15.67
CA ASP A 19 16.59 -11.47 15.93
C ASP A 19 16.69 -10.33 14.91
N PHE A 20 16.37 -10.61 13.65
CA PHE A 20 16.26 -9.59 12.61
C PHE A 20 15.20 -8.54 12.96
N LEU A 21 13.98 -8.97 13.29
CA LEU A 21 12.89 -8.06 13.68
C LEU A 21 13.24 -7.25 14.93
N ARG A 22 13.88 -7.88 15.93
CA ARG A 22 14.35 -7.19 17.13
C ARG A 22 15.33 -6.07 16.80
N ARG A 23 16.33 -6.35 15.96
CA ARG A 23 17.33 -5.37 15.52
C ARG A 23 16.72 -4.29 14.62
N PHE A 24 15.71 -4.65 13.85
CA PHE A 24 14.97 -3.72 13.00
C PHE A 24 14.16 -2.71 13.83
N TRP A 25 13.46 -3.15 14.87
CA TRP A 25 12.62 -2.28 15.70
C TRP A 25 13.39 -1.53 16.78
N ALA A 26 14.46 -2.09 17.34
CA ALA A 26 15.26 -1.47 18.41
C ALA A 26 15.64 0.01 18.17
N PRO A 27 16.21 0.42 17.01
CA PRO A 27 16.55 1.83 16.77
C PRO A 27 15.33 2.73 16.50
N ARG A 28 14.13 2.15 16.35
CA ARG A 28 12.87 2.84 16.08
C ARG A 28 11.99 2.96 17.32
N ASP A 29 12.46 2.47 18.46
CA ASP A 29 11.77 2.57 19.73
C ASP A 29 11.75 4.03 20.21
N PRO A 30 10.57 4.68 20.28
CA PRO A 30 10.48 6.04 20.79
C PRO A 30 10.67 6.11 22.31
N THR A 31 10.49 4.99 23.02
CA THR A 31 10.53 4.89 24.47
C THR A 31 11.30 3.65 24.92
N PRO A 32 12.65 3.62 24.73
CA PRO A 32 13.51 2.44 24.92
C PRO A 32 13.65 1.91 26.37
N GLY A 33 12.75 2.29 27.28
CA GLY A 33 12.65 1.79 28.66
C GLY A 33 11.35 1.05 28.98
N THR A 34 10.42 0.94 28.03
CA THR A 34 9.19 0.15 28.20
C THR A 34 9.41 -1.30 27.74
N SER A 35 8.52 -2.20 28.14
CA SER A 35 8.61 -3.61 27.74
C SER A 35 8.21 -3.85 26.27
N LYS A 36 7.75 -2.81 25.57
CA LYS A 36 7.16 -2.90 24.24
C LYS A 36 7.62 -1.74 23.38
N ASN A 37 7.89 -2.01 22.11
CA ASN A 37 8.21 -0.97 21.15
C ASN A 37 6.92 -0.40 20.54
N GLU A 38 6.58 0.84 20.87
CA GLU A 38 5.33 1.48 20.46
C GLU A 38 5.26 1.72 18.93
N ALA A 39 6.41 1.85 18.26
CA ALA A 39 6.47 1.94 16.80
C ALA A 39 6.12 0.59 16.14
N GLU A 40 6.60 -0.52 16.71
CA GLU A 40 6.23 -1.87 16.28
C GLU A 40 4.73 -2.14 16.52
N GLU A 41 4.19 -1.79 17.70
CA GLU A 41 2.76 -1.95 17.99
C GLU A 41 1.90 -1.15 17.02
N THR A 42 2.27 0.11 16.76
CA THR A 42 1.57 0.97 15.79
C THR A 42 1.61 0.38 14.39
N PHE A 43 2.77 -0.16 13.96
CA PHE A 43 2.91 -0.80 12.66
C PHE A 43 2.05 -2.07 12.56
N ASN A 44 2.06 -2.91 13.59
CA ASN A 44 1.21 -4.11 13.66
C ASN A 44 -0.29 -3.76 13.64
N ALA A 45 -0.70 -2.67 14.31
CA ALA A 45 -2.05 -2.16 14.23
C ALA A 45 -2.42 -1.71 12.80
N ARG A 46 -1.49 -1.08 12.07
CA ARG A 46 -1.70 -0.75 10.65
C ARG A 46 -1.82 -2.00 9.79
N ILE A 47 -1.02 -3.04 10.03
CA ILE A 47 -1.15 -4.35 9.36
C ILE A 47 -2.57 -4.90 9.53
N ALA A 48 -3.11 -4.88 10.74
CA ALA A 48 -4.48 -5.33 11.00
C ALA A 48 -5.53 -4.50 10.24
N VAL A 49 -5.33 -3.17 10.15
CA VAL A 49 -6.21 -2.28 9.38
C VAL A 49 -6.14 -2.60 7.89
N VAL A 50 -4.96 -2.71 7.30
CA VAL A 50 -4.83 -2.99 5.85
C VAL A 50 -5.35 -4.38 5.51
N ASN A 51 -5.12 -5.39 6.35
CA ASN A 51 -5.68 -6.72 6.15
C ASN A 51 -7.20 -6.73 6.20
N ARG A 52 -7.81 -5.90 7.06
CA ARG A 52 -9.28 -5.78 7.09
C ARG A 52 -9.82 -5.05 5.86
N LYS A 53 -9.14 -3.99 5.41
CA LYS A 53 -9.65 -3.10 4.35
C LYS A 53 -9.36 -3.58 2.94
N PHE A 54 -8.19 -4.18 2.73
CA PHE A 54 -7.65 -4.44 1.39
C PHE A 54 -7.36 -5.92 1.17
N ARG A 55 -7.95 -6.82 1.96
CA ARG A 55 -7.90 -8.24 1.62
C ARG A 55 -8.63 -8.48 0.31
N GLU A 56 -7.98 -9.21 -0.56
CA GLU A 56 -8.49 -9.55 -1.88
C GLU A 56 -8.84 -11.04 -1.87
N SER A 57 -10.10 -11.33 -2.15
CA SER A 57 -10.65 -12.68 -2.10
C SER A 57 -11.09 -13.08 -3.51
N GLY A 58 -10.63 -14.23 -3.99
CA GLY A 58 -10.84 -14.67 -5.37
C GLY A 58 -9.96 -15.87 -5.71
N THR A 59 -9.35 -15.87 -6.90
CA THR A 59 -8.46 -16.96 -7.39
C THR A 59 -7.23 -17.20 -6.50
N SER A 60 -6.83 -16.22 -5.71
CA SER A 60 -5.84 -16.36 -4.64
C SER A 60 -6.23 -15.45 -3.48
N ASP A 61 -6.27 -15.98 -2.26
CA ASP A 61 -6.49 -15.17 -1.06
C ASP A 61 -5.23 -14.35 -0.78
N VAL A 62 -5.29 -13.05 -1.08
CA VAL A 62 -4.17 -12.14 -0.87
C VAL A 62 -4.45 -11.31 0.38
N PRO A 63 -3.65 -11.46 1.45
CA PRO A 63 -3.81 -10.64 2.64
C PRO A 63 -3.53 -9.18 2.30
N GLY A 64 -4.29 -8.26 2.90
CA GLY A 64 -4.25 -6.85 2.53
C GLY A 64 -2.86 -6.22 2.56
N TRP A 65 -1.98 -6.59 3.49
CA TRP A 65 -0.59 -6.10 3.55
C TRP A 65 0.25 -6.42 2.30
N ARG A 66 -0.14 -7.43 1.49
CA ARG A 66 0.53 -7.82 0.24
C ARG A 66 -0.06 -7.16 -1.00
N THR A 67 -1.20 -6.48 -0.89
CA THR A 67 -1.82 -5.77 -2.00
C THR A 67 -1.14 -4.43 -2.25
N ASP A 68 -1.27 -3.87 -3.44
CA ASP A 68 -0.71 -2.55 -3.75
C ASP A 68 -1.29 -1.47 -2.84
N ARG A 69 -2.61 -1.47 -2.61
CA ARG A 69 -3.28 -0.55 -1.67
C ARG A 69 -2.72 -0.71 -0.26
N GLY A 70 -2.57 -1.94 0.23
CA GLY A 70 -2.02 -2.17 1.57
C GLY A 70 -0.56 -1.76 1.70
N ARG A 71 0.26 -2.00 0.67
CA ARG A 71 1.67 -1.60 0.64
C ARG A 71 1.83 -0.07 0.71
N ILE A 72 1.09 0.66 -0.12
CA ILE A 72 1.08 2.14 -0.10
C ILE A 72 0.54 2.68 1.23
N TYR A 73 -0.51 2.06 1.78
CA TYR A 73 -1.07 2.46 3.08
C TYR A 73 -0.11 2.18 4.24
N LEU A 74 0.65 1.09 4.22
CA LEU A 74 1.64 0.80 5.28
C LEU A 74 2.81 1.79 5.24
N GLU A 75 3.26 2.16 4.05
CA GLU A 75 4.38 3.11 3.85
C GLU A 75 3.98 4.53 4.25
N TYR A 76 2.84 5.02 3.74
CA TYR A 76 2.44 6.43 3.88
C TYR A 76 1.36 6.67 4.93
N GLY A 77 0.75 5.62 5.47
CA GLY A 77 -0.41 5.71 6.34
C GLY A 77 -1.71 5.91 5.56
N PRO A 78 -2.79 6.35 6.23
CA PRO A 78 -4.05 6.67 5.57
C PRO A 78 -3.86 7.83 4.58
N PRO A 79 -4.46 7.75 3.37
CA PRO A 79 -4.49 8.89 2.46
C PRO A 79 -5.28 10.05 3.07
N ASP A 80 -4.86 11.28 2.76
CA ASP A 80 -5.54 12.48 3.23
C ASP A 80 -6.86 12.69 2.46
N ILE A 81 -6.89 12.35 1.17
CA ILE A 81 -8.08 12.45 0.32
C ILE A 81 -8.22 11.18 -0.52
N THR A 82 -9.45 10.68 -0.66
CA THR A 82 -9.78 9.53 -1.50
C THR A 82 -10.96 9.81 -2.41
N LEU A 83 -10.89 9.34 -3.66
CA LEU A 83 -12.01 9.30 -4.60
C LEU A 83 -12.15 7.90 -5.17
N GLY A 84 -13.31 7.26 -5.00
CA GLY A 84 -13.61 5.97 -5.60
C GLY A 84 -14.67 6.13 -6.68
N ARG A 85 -14.43 5.57 -7.87
CA ARG A 85 -15.46 5.43 -8.91
C ARG A 85 -15.83 3.96 -9.04
N ARG A 86 -17.08 3.64 -8.69
CA ARG A 86 -17.67 2.30 -8.74
C ARG A 86 -19.16 2.44 -9.06
N GLY A 87 -19.76 1.47 -9.76
CA GLY A 87 -21.20 1.41 -9.99
C GLY A 87 -21.63 1.40 -11.46
N PRO A 88 -22.94 1.47 -11.75
CA PRO A 88 -23.48 1.42 -13.11
C PRO A 88 -22.89 2.52 -13.99
N GLY A 89 -22.44 2.16 -15.18
CA GLY A 89 -21.83 3.10 -16.14
C GLY A 89 -20.34 3.39 -15.92
N VAL A 90 -19.73 2.86 -14.86
CA VAL A 90 -18.26 2.86 -14.70
C VAL A 90 -17.71 1.58 -15.32
N ALA A 91 -16.96 1.70 -16.42
CA ALA A 91 -16.43 0.55 -17.14
C ALA A 91 -15.45 -0.28 -16.29
N VAL A 92 -14.56 0.40 -15.55
CA VAL A 92 -13.59 -0.25 -14.66
C VAL A 92 -13.54 0.50 -13.32
N PRO A 93 -13.82 -0.16 -12.17
CA PRO A 93 -13.75 0.48 -10.87
C PRO A 93 -12.33 0.92 -10.50
N PHE A 94 -12.20 2.09 -9.87
CA PHE A 94 -10.91 2.59 -9.41
C PHE A 94 -10.98 3.39 -8.11
N ASP A 95 -9.85 3.46 -7.42
CA ASP A 95 -9.60 4.28 -6.22
C ASP A 95 -8.41 5.22 -6.46
N LEU A 96 -8.64 6.52 -6.27
CA LEU A 96 -7.60 7.56 -6.25
C LEU A 96 -7.30 7.96 -4.82
N TRP A 97 -6.03 7.92 -4.46
CA TRP A 97 -5.53 8.33 -3.16
C TRP A 97 -4.58 9.51 -3.32
N LYS A 98 -4.72 10.49 -2.44
CA LYS A 98 -3.85 11.67 -2.39
C LYS A 98 -3.31 11.86 -0.99
N TYR A 99 -1.99 12.03 -0.94
CA TYR A 99 -1.24 12.35 0.27
C TYR A 99 -0.69 13.77 0.11
N THR A 100 -1.03 14.65 1.05
CA THR A 100 -0.64 16.06 1.04
C THR A 100 0.46 16.37 2.05
N ARG A 101 0.77 15.44 2.96
CA ARG A 101 1.84 15.61 3.95
C ARG A 101 3.21 15.46 3.27
N GLY A 102 4.00 16.55 3.29
CA GLY A 102 5.31 16.59 2.65
C GLY A 102 5.19 16.74 1.13
N LYS A 103 5.79 15.82 0.36
CA LYS A 103 5.63 15.81 -1.09
C LYS A 103 4.23 15.32 -1.45
N MET A 104 3.53 16.06 -2.31
CA MET A 104 2.22 15.65 -2.80
C MET A 104 2.34 14.37 -3.61
N ARG A 105 1.69 13.29 -3.16
CA ARG A 105 1.67 12.01 -3.86
C ARG A 105 0.25 11.62 -4.25
N LYS A 106 0.10 11.06 -5.44
CA LYS A 106 -1.15 10.52 -5.99
C LYS A 106 -0.92 9.07 -6.39
N TYR A 107 -1.92 8.24 -6.11
CA TYR A 107 -1.93 6.83 -6.51
C TYR A 107 -3.31 6.48 -7.07
N CYS A 108 -3.35 5.82 -8.22
CA CYS A 108 -4.56 5.29 -8.83
C CYS A 108 -4.51 3.78 -8.85
N PHE A 109 -5.48 3.16 -8.20
CA PHE A 109 -5.63 1.72 -8.17
C PHE A 109 -6.87 1.31 -8.96
N VAL A 110 -6.73 0.34 -9.85
CA VAL A 110 -7.81 -0.11 -10.74
C VAL A 110 -8.11 -1.58 -10.49
N ASP A 111 -9.39 -1.92 -10.39
CA ASP A 111 -9.86 -3.30 -10.31
C ASP A 111 -10.08 -3.86 -11.71
N LEU A 112 -9.00 -4.39 -12.30
CA LEU A 112 -9.03 -4.95 -13.65
C LEU A 112 -9.81 -6.27 -13.74
N THR A 113 -10.06 -6.92 -12.60
CA THR A 113 -10.74 -8.22 -12.56
C THR A 113 -12.23 -8.08 -12.29
N GLY A 114 -12.66 -6.97 -11.69
CA GLY A 114 -14.02 -6.76 -11.21
C GLY A 114 -14.35 -7.54 -9.92
N PHE A 115 -13.35 -8.20 -9.33
CA PHE A 115 -13.49 -9.00 -8.10
C PHE A 115 -12.88 -8.32 -6.88
N GLY A 116 -12.50 -7.05 -7.00
CA GLY A 116 -11.88 -6.28 -5.94
C GLY A 116 -10.37 -6.39 -5.86
N ASN A 117 -9.70 -6.86 -6.93
CA ASN A 117 -8.24 -7.00 -6.99
C ASN A 117 -7.63 -5.74 -7.59
N TYR A 118 -7.33 -4.76 -6.74
CA TYR A 118 -6.93 -3.44 -7.19
C TYR A 118 -5.41 -3.38 -7.37
N VAL A 119 -4.98 -3.07 -8.59
CA VAL A 119 -3.57 -2.89 -8.94
C VAL A 119 -3.22 -1.42 -9.10
N LEU A 120 -2.02 -1.03 -8.68
CA LEU A 120 -1.52 0.33 -8.91
C LEU A 120 -1.24 0.51 -10.41
N VAL A 121 -1.92 1.47 -11.05
CA VAL A 121 -1.72 1.76 -12.47
C VAL A 121 -1.07 3.11 -12.72
N TYR A 122 -1.36 4.11 -11.87
CA TYR A 122 -0.79 5.46 -11.98
C TYR A 122 -0.26 5.96 -10.64
N SER A 123 0.85 6.66 -10.69
CA SER A 123 1.48 7.33 -9.56
C SER A 123 2.40 8.46 -10.05
N ASN A 124 2.48 9.54 -9.26
CA ASN A 124 3.47 10.60 -9.45
C ASN A 124 4.70 10.45 -8.52
N ASP A 125 4.78 9.34 -7.77
CA ASP A 125 5.94 8.97 -6.96
C ASP A 125 7.01 8.30 -7.85
N PRO A 126 8.24 8.85 -7.95
CA PRO A 126 9.30 8.25 -8.75
C PRO A 126 9.68 6.82 -8.35
N ALA A 127 9.40 6.42 -7.10
CA ALA A 127 9.64 5.06 -6.63
C ALA A 127 8.57 4.06 -7.11
N GLU A 128 7.45 4.56 -7.63
CA GLU A 128 6.29 3.78 -8.08
C GLU A 128 5.93 4.17 -9.51
N PRO A 129 6.69 3.71 -10.53
CA PRO A 129 6.44 4.08 -11.92
C PRO A 129 5.02 3.69 -12.36
N SER A 130 4.35 4.62 -13.04
CA SER A 130 3.06 4.35 -13.66
C SER A 130 3.21 3.31 -14.78
N ARG A 131 2.15 2.53 -15.01
CA ARG A 131 2.08 1.68 -16.20
C ARG A 131 1.95 2.57 -17.45
N PRO A 132 2.56 2.21 -18.59
CA PRO A 132 2.44 3.00 -19.81
C PRO A 132 1.01 3.15 -20.33
N ASP A 133 0.15 2.17 -20.06
CA ASP A 133 -1.24 2.05 -20.51
C ASP A 133 -2.27 2.59 -19.49
N TRP A 134 -1.84 3.27 -18.43
CA TRP A 134 -2.70 3.59 -17.29
C TRP A 134 -3.97 4.39 -17.64
N SER A 135 -3.90 5.31 -18.61
CA SER A 135 -5.06 6.14 -19.00
C SER A 135 -6.14 5.31 -19.68
N VAL A 136 -5.74 4.33 -20.50
CA VAL A 136 -6.65 3.38 -21.14
C VAL A 136 -7.29 2.48 -20.08
N LEU A 137 -6.53 2.06 -19.06
CA LEU A 137 -7.01 1.20 -17.99
C LEU A 137 -8.05 1.87 -17.09
N VAL A 138 -7.93 3.18 -16.86
CA VAL A 138 -8.91 3.94 -16.06
C VAL A 138 -10.10 4.43 -16.90
N GLY A 139 -9.96 4.46 -18.23
CA GLY A 139 -10.91 5.06 -19.16
C GLY A 139 -10.51 6.51 -19.47
N ASP A 140 -10.46 6.85 -20.76
CA ASP A 140 -10.01 8.18 -21.22
C ASP A 140 -10.84 9.32 -20.61
N GLU A 141 -12.13 9.08 -20.36
CA GLU A 141 -13.03 10.04 -19.72
C GLU A 141 -12.64 10.37 -18.26
N TYR A 142 -11.88 9.49 -17.60
CA TYR A 142 -11.42 9.67 -16.22
C TYR A 142 -9.94 10.01 -16.13
N ALA A 143 -9.18 9.94 -17.24
CA ALA A 143 -7.76 10.26 -17.23
C ALA A 143 -7.49 11.69 -16.75
N GLU A 144 -8.32 12.67 -17.15
CA GLU A 144 -8.21 14.05 -16.64
C GLU A 144 -8.47 14.13 -15.14
N ASP A 145 -9.46 13.38 -14.63
CA ASP A 145 -9.75 13.35 -13.19
C ASP A 145 -8.55 12.83 -12.41
N VAL A 146 -7.92 11.74 -12.86
CA VAL A 146 -6.72 11.17 -12.23
C VAL A 146 -5.59 12.20 -12.16
N LEU A 147 -5.36 12.93 -13.26
CA LEU A 147 -4.29 13.93 -13.32
C LEU A 147 -4.58 15.16 -12.46
N ARG A 148 -5.84 15.60 -12.38
CA ARG A 148 -6.24 16.81 -11.66
C ARG A 148 -6.47 16.59 -10.16
N PHE A 149 -6.84 15.38 -9.75
CA PHE A 149 -7.20 15.01 -8.37
C PHE A 149 -6.20 15.48 -7.30
#